data_AF-A0A963ZK78-F1
#
_entry.id   AF-A0A963ZK78-F1
#
_cell.length_a   1.000
_cell.length_b   1.000
_cell.length_c   1.000
_cell.angle_alpha   90.00
_cell.angle_beta   90.00
_cell.angle_gamma   90.00
#
_symmetry.space_group_name_H-M   'P 1'
#
loop_
_entity.id
_entity.type
_entity.pdbx_description
1 polymer ?
#
loop_
_entity_poly.entity_id
_entity_poly.type
_entity_poly.pdbx_seq_one_letter_code
_entity_poly.pdbx_strand_id
1 'polypeptide(L)'
;MRSLRLLFTEEGQYTHQLSERTNQEWVDALQGPEREQAIEELRLVLVRGLRFGLKGILGRKGAIEQIEDFVQDSLLRILDNLDSFRGESRFTTWAQKIAMRVAFSELRRKQWENVSLDQLVSSDPRDSSSPVTFPDPAPDPEHIASGRMAVELVSSIIDNELTELQQTALKAIIIHRVPMDEVARQLGTNRNALYKLLHDARKKVRTELEKRGLTPDDILAEFED
;
A
#
# COMPACT_ATOMS: atom_id res chain seq x y z
N MET A 1 10.72 38.22 -27.84
CA MET A 1 11.37 38.82 -26.65
C MET A 1 10.69 38.31 -25.38
N ARG A 2 11.23 37.26 -24.77
CA ARG A 2 11.11 36.97 -23.34
C ARG A 2 12.53 36.64 -22.88
N SER A 3 13.11 37.51 -22.06
CA SER A 3 14.49 37.45 -21.62
C SER A 3 14.74 36.25 -20.73
N LEU A 4 15.56 35.32 -21.21
CA LEU A 4 16.33 34.41 -20.36
C LEU A 4 17.43 35.24 -19.69
N ARG A 5 17.28 35.53 -18.41
CA ARG A 5 18.36 36.08 -17.59
C ARG A 5 18.86 34.97 -16.69
N LEU A 6 19.89 34.26 -17.15
CA LEU A 6 20.77 33.49 -16.28
C LEU A 6 21.48 34.50 -15.38
N LEU A 7 21.21 34.48 -14.07
CA LEU A 7 22.05 35.17 -13.10
C LEU A 7 22.97 34.13 -12.47
N PHE A 8 24.23 34.19 -12.91
CA PHE A 8 25.37 33.58 -12.27
C PHE A 8 25.65 34.38 -10.99
N THR A 9 25.62 33.72 -9.82
CA THR A 9 26.20 34.27 -8.60
C THR A 9 26.97 33.17 -7.88
N GLU A 10 28.24 33.44 -7.59
CA GLU A 10 29.18 32.55 -6.92
C GLU A 10 28.87 32.37 -5.42
N GLU A 11 27.72 31.80 -5.05
CA GLU A 11 27.53 31.13 -3.74
C GLU A 11 26.32 30.19 -3.82
N GLY A 12 26.56 28.90 -4.04
CA GLY A 12 25.92 27.76 -3.37
C GLY A 12 24.39 27.66 -3.17
N GLN A 13 23.53 28.45 -3.80
CA GLN A 13 22.06 28.33 -3.65
C GLN A 13 21.32 28.50 -4.97
N TYR A 14 20.97 27.38 -5.61
CA TYR A 14 19.96 27.32 -6.65
C TYR A 14 18.58 27.60 -6.02
N THR A 15 18.13 28.85 -6.02
CA THR A 15 16.73 29.18 -5.78
C THR A 15 15.91 28.82 -7.03
N HIS A 16 15.65 27.53 -7.23
CA HIS A 16 14.71 27.08 -8.25
C HIS A 16 13.29 27.53 -7.86
N GLN A 17 12.83 28.57 -8.52
CA GLN A 17 11.42 28.94 -8.57
C GLN A 17 10.65 27.72 -9.09
N LEU A 18 9.62 27.27 -8.36
CA LEU A 18 8.73 26.17 -8.79
C LEU A 18 8.31 26.45 -10.23
N SER A 19 8.58 25.52 -11.15
CA SER A 19 8.40 25.80 -12.57
C SER A 19 6.95 26.20 -12.86
N GLU A 20 6.80 27.32 -13.56
CA GLU A 20 5.51 27.88 -13.98
C GLU A 20 4.94 27.14 -15.20
N ARG A 21 5.49 25.96 -15.57
CA ARG A 21 5.02 25.17 -16.70
C ARG A 21 3.54 24.82 -16.52
N THR A 22 2.78 25.07 -17.58
CA THR A 22 1.44 24.56 -17.79
C THR A 22 1.45 23.03 -17.93
N ASN A 23 0.25 22.44 -17.89
CA ASN A 23 0.09 21.00 -18.08
C ASN A 23 0.72 20.49 -19.38
N GLN A 24 0.52 21.20 -20.48
CA GLN A 24 1.03 20.78 -21.79
C GLN A 24 2.56 20.95 -21.86
N GLU A 25 3.09 22.06 -21.36
CA GLU A 25 4.54 22.29 -21.31
C GLU A 25 5.28 21.22 -20.50
N TRP A 26 4.66 20.70 -19.43
CA TRP A 26 5.21 19.55 -18.70
C TRP A 26 5.28 18.29 -19.54
N VAL A 27 4.20 17.94 -20.24
CA VAL A 27 4.13 16.73 -21.07
C VAL A 27 5.14 16.83 -22.22
N ASP A 28 5.15 17.96 -22.93
CA ASP A 28 6.05 18.19 -24.06
C ASP A 28 7.52 18.17 -23.63
N ALA A 29 7.85 18.82 -22.51
CA ALA A 29 9.23 18.87 -22.03
C ALA A 29 9.74 17.47 -21.60
N LEU A 30 8.90 16.64 -20.98
CA LEU A 30 9.28 15.29 -20.55
C LEU A 30 9.44 14.29 -21.70
N GLN A 31 8.90 14.59 -22.88
CA GLN A 31 9.04 13.80 -24.10
C GLN A 31 10.01 14.41 -25.12
N GLY A 32 10.43 15.65 -24.89
CA GLY A 32 11.19 16.46 -25.83
C GLY A 32 12.68 16.61 -25.51
N PRO A 33 13.36 17.55 -26.18
CA PRO A 33 14.81 17.77 -26.00
C PRO A 33 15.17 18.33 -24.61
N GLU A 34 14.21 18.93 -23.89
CA GLU A 34 14.39 19.46 -22.53
C GLU A 34 14.14 18.41 -21.43
N ARG A 35 14.04 17.13 -21.79
CA ARG A 35 13.63 16.05 -20.88
C ARG A 35 14.44 15.96 -19.60
N GLU A 36 15.77 16.08 -19.69
CA GLU A 36 16.64 15.96 -18.51
C GLU A 36 16.41 17.11 -17.51
N GLN A 37 16.24 18.34 -18.02
CA GLN A 37 15.90 19.49 -17.19
C GLN A 37 14.49 19.35 -16.59
N ALA A 38 13.52 18.90 -17.38
CA ALA A 38 12.16 18.67 -16.90
C ALA A 38 12.11 17.59 -15.79
N ILE A 39 12.90 16.53 -15.91
CA ILE A 39 13.02 15.50 -14.87
C ILE A 39 13.57 16.09 -13.57
N GLU A 40 14.63 16.90 -13.63
CA GLU A 40 15.21 17.50 -12.42
C GLU A 40 14.23 18.49 -11.75
N GLU A 41 13.53 19.28 -12.55
CA GLU A 41 12.51 20.18 -12.00
C GLU A 41 11.34 19.41 -11.36
N LEU A 42 10.88 18.32 -12.00
CA LEU A 42 9.86 17.45 -11.43
C LEU A 42 10.36 16.78 -10.14
N ARG A 43 11.61 16.33 -10.11
CA ARG A 43 12.26 15.76 -8.91
C ARG A 43 12.14 16.74 -7.74
N LEU A 44 12.50 18.00 -7.93
CA LEU A 44 12.40 19.03 -6.89
C LEU A 44 10.96 19.25 -6.39
N VAL A 45 9.98 19.24 -7.30
CA VAL A 45 8.54 19.31 -6.93
C VAL A 45 8.16 18.14 -6.03
N LEU A 46 8.53 16.92 -6.43
CA LEU A 46 8.19 15.69 -5.69
C LEU A 46 8.90 15.62 -4.33
N VAL A 47 10.20 15.95 -4.24
CA VAL A 47 10.94 16.01 -2.97
C VAL A 47 10.24 16.95 -1.99
N ARG A 48 9.85 18.14 -2.45
CA ARG A 48 9.18 19.13 -1.59
C ARG A 48 7.81 18.61 -1.12
N GLY A 49 7.02 18.05 -2.04
CA GLY A 49 5.70 17.52 -1.72
C GLY A 49 5.75 16.33 -0.76
N LEU A 50 6.66 15.38 -0.97
CA LEU A 50 6.86 14.23 -0.09
C LEU A 50 7.39 14.64 1.29
N ARG A 51 8.35 15.57 1.35
CA ARG A 51 8.85 16.10 2.63
C ARG A 51 7.74 16.70 3.47
N PHE A 52 6.81 17.41 2.84
CA PHE A 52 5.65 17.96 3.53
C PHE A 52 4.64 16.87 3.90
N GLY A 53 4.27 16.00 2.96
CA GLY A 53 3.26 14.97 3.15
C GLY A 53 3.64 13.87 4.14
N LEU A 54 4.94 13.60 4.32
CA LEU A 54 5.46 12.55 5.20
C LEU A 54 6.07 13.06 6.51
N LYS A 55 5.98 14.37 6.78
CA LYS A 55 6.59 15.01 7.96
C LYS A 55 6.21 14.37 9.29
N GLY A 56 4.99 13.81 9.41
CA GLY A 56 4.52 13.13 10.61
C GLY A 56 4.78 11.62 10.65
N ILE A 57 5.26 11.03 9.55
CA ILE A 57 5.41 9.58 9.36
C ILE A 57 6.90 9.20 9.41
N LEU A 58 7.76 10.00 8.79
CA LEU A 58 9.20 9.78 8.77
C LEU A 58 9.88 10.49 9.93
N GLY A 59 10.63 9.75 10.76
CA GLY A 59 11.51 10.33 11.78
C GLY A 59 12.66 11.16 11.16
N ARG A 60 13.15 12.17 11.89
CA ARG A 60 14.05 13.22 11.35
C ARG A 60 15.32 12.73 10.62
N LYS A 61 15.92 11.60 11.03
CA LYS A 61 17.22 11.14 10.50
C LYS A 61 17.12 10.20 9.29
N GLY A 62 16.02 9.47 9.14
CA GLY A 62 15.82 8.55 8.00
C GLY A 62 15.00 9.14 6.85
N ALA A 63 14.53 10.39 7.00
CA ALA A 63 13.56 10.98 6.07
C ALA A 63 14.16 11.37 4.72
N ILE A 64 15.42 11.80 4.67
CA ILE A 64 16.00 12.36 3.43
C ILE A 64 16.31 11.26 2.41
N GLU A 65 17.06 10.23 2.80
CA GLU A 65 17.40 9.10 1.91
C GLU A 65 16.14 8.39 1.41
N GLN A 66 15.17 8.13 2.29
CA GLN A 66 13.91 7.51 1.90
C GLN A 66 13.10 8.36 0.93
N ILE A 67 13.11 9.69 1.09
CA ILE A 67 12.41 10.58 0.16
C ILE A 67 13.04 10.50 -1.24
N GLU A 68 14.36 10.51 -1.34
CA GLU A 68 15.05 10.42 -2.63
C GLU A 68 14.74 9.10 -3.35
N ASP A 69 14.77 7.97 -2.63
CA ASP A 69 14.38 6.66 -3.17
C ASP A 69 12.94 6.70 -3.72
N PHE A 70 11.99 7.23 -2.92
CA PHE A 70 10.60 7.34 -3.34
C PHE A 70 10.46 8.23 -4.57
N VAL A 71 11.21 9.33 -4.67
CA VAL A 71 11.16 10.22 -5.82
C VAL A 71 11.69 9.52 -7.07
N GLN A 72 12.79 8.76 -6.97
CA GLN A 72 13.32 8.01 -8.09
C GLN A 72 12.30 7.01 -8.65
N ASP A 73 11.68 6.20 -7.79
CA ASP A 73 10.64 5.26 -8.17
C ASP A 73 9.40 5.96 -8.74
N SER A 74 9.06 7.12 -8.19
CA SER A 74 7.94 7.92 -8.67
C SER A 74 8.19 8.47 -10.06
N LEU A 75 9.40 8.97 -10.34
CA LEU A 75 9.77 9.50 -11.65
C LEU A 75 9.67 8.41 -12.72
N LEU A 76 10.17 7.20 -12.44
CA LEU A 76 10.03 6.06 -13.36
C LEU A 76 8.55 5.78 -13.67
N ARG A 77 7.70 5.65 -12.64
CA ARG A 77 6.27 5.38 -12.83
C ARG A 77 5.53 6.51 -13.55
N ILE A 78 5.90 7.76 -13.28
CA ILE A 78 5.31 8.92 -13.94
C ILE A 78 5.67 8.93 -15.43
N LEU A 79 6.94 8.70 -15.75
CA LEU A 79 7.41 8.66 -17.14
C LEU A 79 6.78 7.50 -17.92
N ASP A 80 6.68 6.33 -17.29
CA ASP A 80 6.03 5.13 -17.88
C ASP A 80 4.53 5.30 -18.13
N ASN A 81 3.87 6.19 -17.37
CA ASN A 81 2.42 6.41 -17.46
C ASN A 81 2.08 7.84 -17.89
N LEU A 82 3.01 8.53 -18.56
CA LEU A 82 2.85 9.95 -18.91
C LEU A 82 1.66 10.18 -19.86
N ASP A 83 1.43 9.23 -20.75
CA ASP A 83 0.30 9.17 -21.70
C ASP A 83 -1.07 9.06 -21.00
N SER A 84 -1.11 8.55 -19.77
CA SER A 84 -2.34 8.44 -18.98
C SER A 84 -2.81 9.77 -18.37
N PHE A 85 -1.99 10.84 -18.44
CA PHE A 85 -2.35 12.15 -17.89
C PHE A 85 -3.38 12.86 -18.77
N ARG A 86 -4.59 13.06 -18.23
CA ARG A 86 -5.75 13.63 -18.96
C ARG A 86 -5.90 15.15 -18.86
N GLY A 87 -5.05 15.84 -18.09
CA GLY A 87 -5.18 17.29 -17.90
C GLY A 87 -6.29 17.76 -16.96
N GLU A 88 -7.03 16.85 -16.31
CA GLU A 88 -8.14 17.16 -15.38
C GLU A 88 -7.69 17.85 -14.07
N SER A 89 -6.39 17.81 -13.77
CA SER A 89 -5.75 18.53 -12.67
C SER A 89 -4.45 19.18 -13.14
N ARG A 90 -3.80 19.97 -12.28
CA ARG A 90 -2.40 20.36 -12.53
C ARG A 90 -1.53 19.12 -12.65
N PHE A 91 -0.59 19.12 -13.60
CA PHE A 91 0.35 18.02 -13.81
C PHE A 91 1.11 17.66 -12.52
N THR A 92 1.62 18.68 -11.82
CA THR A 92 2.33 18.50 -10.55
C THR A 92 1.47 17.87 -9.45
N THR A 93 0.15 18.13 -9.44
CA THR A 93 -0.77 17.46 -8.51
C THR A 93 -0.97 15.98 -8.85
N TRP A 94 -1.11 15.65 -10.13
CA TRP A 94 -1.21 14.27 -10.60
C TRP A 94 0.07 13.49 -10.28
N ALA A 95 1.24 14.06 -10.59
CA ALA A 95 2.54 13.50 -10.27
C ALA A 95 2.73 13.32 -8.74
N GLN A 96 2.35 14.32 -7.94
CA GLN A 96 2.42 14.23 -6.48
C GLN A 96 1.55 13.10 -5.92
N LYS A 97 0.37 12.85 -6.51
CA LYS A 97 -0.51 11.74 -6.11
C LYS A 97 0.13 10.38 -6.39
N ILE A 98 0.83 10.24 -7.52
CA ILE A 98 1.61 9.04 -7.82
C ILE A 98 2.73 8.89 -6.78
N ALA A 99 3.48 9.96 -6.51
CA ALA A 99 4.58 9.90 -5.57
C ALA A 99 4.17 9.55 -4.14
N MET A 100 3.07 10.12 -3.64
CA MET A 100 2.52 9.74 -2.33
C MET A 100 2.12 8.26 -2.30
N ARG A 101 1.52 7.72 -3.38
CA ARG A 101 1.16 6.31 -3.46
C ARG A 101 2.39 5.39 -3.44
N VAL A 102 3.44 5.75 -4.16
CA VAL A 102 4.73 5.05 -4.13
C VAL A 102 5.29 5.04 -2.71
N ALA A 103 5.43 6.22 -2.11
CA ALA A 103 5.97 6.35 -0.76
C ALA A 103 5.17 5.55 0.28
N PHE A 104 3.84 5.62 0.26
CA PHE A 104 3.01 4.83 1.19
C PHE A 104 3.12 3.32 0.97
N SER A 105 3.24 2.88 -0.29
CA SER A 105 3.44 1.46 -0.60
C SER A 105 4.76 0.96 -0.03
N GLU A 106 5.85 1.70 -0.27
CA GLU A 106 7.18 1.32 0.20
C GLU A 106 7.31 1.43 1.72
N LEU A 107 6.75 2.46 2.35
CA LEU A 107 6.73 2.58 3.82
C LEU A 107 6.01 1.40 4.46
N ARG A 108 4.87 0.99 3.87
CA ARG A 108 4.13 -0.18 4.34
C ARG A 108 4.96 -1.43 4.14
N ARG A 109 5.62 -1.60 2.99
CA ARG A 109 6.48 -2.76 2.73
C ARG A 109 7.65 -2.83 3.72
N LYS A 110 8.39 -1.73 3.94
CA LYS A 110 9.51 -1.65 4.90
C LYS A 110 9.08 -1.96 6.34
N GLN A 111 7.85 -1.63 6.73
CA GLN A 111 7.30 -2.03 8.03
C GLN A 111 7.23 -3.55 8.21
N TRP A 112 7.03 -4.30 7.13
CA TRP A 112 6.88 -5.76 7.15
C TRP A 112 8.12 -6.53 6.66
N GLU A 113 9.13 -5.83 6.13
CA GLU A 113 10.32 -6.45 5.51
C GLU A 113 11.13 -7.35 6.45
N ASN A 114 11.20 -6.98 7.74
CA ASN A 114 11.90 -7.74 8.77
C ASN A 114 10.98 -8.63 9.63
N VAL A 115 9.70 -8.68 9.29
CA VAL A 115 8.71 -9.49 10.02
C VAL A 115 8.54 -10.80 9.26
N SER A 116 8.94 -11.91 9.88
CA SER A 116 8.79 -13.24 9.30
C SER A 116 7.33 -13.66 9.27
N LEU A 117 6.85 -14.10 8.10
CA LEU A 117 5.50 -14.67 7.96
C LEU A 117 5.26 -15.86 8.90
N ASP A 118 6.26 -16.74 9.09
CA ASP A 118 6.10 -17.93 9.94
C ASP A 118 5.84 -17.56 11.41
N GLN A 119 6.43 -16.46 11.88
CA GLN A 119 6.20 -15.96 13.24
C GLN A 119 4.79 -15.36 13.38
N LEU A 120 4.30 -14.67 12.35
CA LEU A 120 2.93 -14.12 12.34
C LEU A 120 1.87 -15.23 12.33
N VAL A 121 2.11 -16.27 11.54
CA VAL A 121 1.15 -17.37 11.33
C VAL A 121 1.12 -18.36 12.49
N SER A 122 2.23 -18.49 13.23
CA SER A 122 2.31 -19.29 14.46
C SER A 122 1.70 -18.59 15.67
N SER A 123 1.38 -17.30 15.56
CA SER A 123 0.67 -16.54 16.59
C SER A 123 -0.81 -16.90 16.53
N ASP A 124 -1.34 -17.53 17.58
CA ASP A 124 -2.77 -17.85 17.67
C ASP A 124 -3.58 -16.53 17.64
N PRO A 125 -4.62 -16.37 16.79
CA PRO A 125 -5.54 -15.24 16.86
C PRO A 125 -6.17 -15.05 18.25
N ARG A 126 -6.13 -16.07 19.11
CA ARG A 126 -6.57 -16.02 20.51
C ARG A 126 -5.56 -15.38 21.47
N ASP A 127 -4.30 -15.19 21.06
CA ASP A 127 -3.25 -14.56 21.88
C ASP A 127 -3.21 -13.03 21.74
N SER A 128 -3.98 -12.46 20.80
CA SER A 128 -4.33 -11.04 20.85
C SER A 128 -5.33 -10.79 21.99
N SER A 129 -4.80 -10.69 23.20
CA SER A 129 -5.44 -9.92 24.26
C SER A 129 -5.56 -8.47 23.77
N SER A 130 -6.74 -8.09 23.30
CA SER A 130 -7.13 -6.69 23.20
C SER A 130 -7.92 -6.34 24.45
N PRO A 131 -7.29 -5.83 25.53
CA PRO A 131 -8.01 -5.15 26.59
C PRO A 131 -8.26 -3.72 26.13
N VAL A 132 -9.26 -3.52 25.28
CA VAL A 132 -9.84 -2.17 25.10
C VAL A 132 -11.30 -2.25 25.50
N THR A 133 -11.52 -2.05 26.80
CA THR A 133 -12.83 -1.80 27.39
C THR A 133 -13.31 -0.41 26.97
N PHE A 134 -14.31 -0.35 26.10
CA PHE A 134 -15.27 0.75 26.09
C PHE A 134 -16.62 0.19 26.59
N PRO A 135 -17.33 0.88 27.50
CA PRO A 135 -18.64 0.44 27.95
C PRO A 135 -19.66 0.80 26.86
N ASP A 136 -19.89 -0.12 25.91
CA ASP A 136 -21.11 -0.13 25.10
C ASP A 136 -22.17 -1.01 25.77
N PRO A 137 -23.48 -0.78 25.53
CA PRO A 137 -24.54 -1.62 26.09
C PRO A 137 -24.29 -3.05 25.63
N ALA A 138 -24.16 -3.96 26.58
CA ALA A 138 -23.71 -5.33 26.33
C ALA A 138 -24.49 -5.95 25.14
N PRO A 139 -23.79 -6.39 24.08
CA PRO A 139 -24.42 -7.21 23.05
C PRO A 139 -25.06 -8.42 23.73
N ASP A 140 -26.19 -8.88 23.19
CA ASP A 140 -26.91 -10.04 23.70
C ASP A 140 -25.93 -11.24 23.85
N PRO A 141 -25.85 -11.89 25.04
CA PRO A 141 -24.98 -13.04 25.27
C PRO A 141 -25.09 -14.15 24.21
N GLU A 142 -26.28 -14.30 23.60
CA GLU A 142 -26.51 -15.27 22.53
C GLU A 142 -25.76 -14.90 21.23
N HIS A 143 -25.78 -13.62 20.85
CA HIS A 143 -25.05 -13.11 19.68
C HIS A 143 -23.52 -13.23 19.84
N ILE A 144 -23.01 -12.97 21.05
CA ILE A 144 -21.57 -13.13 21.35
C ILE A 144 -21.15 -14.60 21.23
N ALA A 145 -22.00 -15.54 21.68
CA ALA A 145 -21.72 -16.97 21.57
C ALA A 145 -21.77 -17.45 20.13
N SER A 146 -22.76 -16.99 19.35
CA SER A 146 -22.92 -17.36 17.94
C SER A 146 -21.75 -16.90 17.06
N GLY A 147 -21.35 -15.63 17.20
CA GLY A 147 -20.18 -15.10 16.49
C GLY A 147 -18.89 -15.85 16.82
N ARG A 148 -18.68 -16.27 18.07
CA ARG A 148 -17.53 -17.11 18.45
C ARG A 148 -17.54 -18.47 17.76
N MET A 149 -18.70 -19.14 17.70
CA MET A 149 -18.84 -20.42 17.01
C MET A 149 -18.55 -20.29 15.51
N ALA A 150 -19.01 -19.19 14.88
CA ALA A 150 -18.72 -18.91 13.48
C ALA A 150 -17.22 -18.72 13.21
N VAL A 151 -16.51 -17.98 14.08
CA VAL A 151 -15.04 -17.83 13.99
C VAL A 151 -14.31 -19.16 14.16
N GLU A 152 -14.70 -19.98 15.15
CA GLU A 152 -14.09 -21.29 15.40
C GLU A 152 -14.30 -22.24 14.22
N LEU A 153 -15.50 -22.24 13.64
CA LEU A 153 -15.82 -23.03 12.46
C LEU A 153 -14.92 -22.66 11.29
N VAL A 154 -14.84 -21.37 10.93
CA VAL A 154 -14.01 -20.91 9.81
C VAL A 154 -12.54 -21.18 10.06
N SER A 155 -12.05 -20.96 11.29
CA SER A 155 -10.67 -21.27 11.67
C SER A 155 -10.35 -22.75 11.51
N SER A 156 -11.26 -23.64 11.93
CA SER A 156 -11.09 -25.08 11.75
C SER A 156 -11.02 -25.50 10.28
N ILE A 157 -11.76 -24.84 9.38
CA ILE A 157 -11.69 -25.11 7.95
C ILE A 157 -10.34 -24.66 7.40
N ILE A 158 -9.90 -23.47 7.77
CA ILE A 158 -8.60 -22.93 7.34
C ILE A 158 -7.47 -23.86 7.77
N ASP A 159 -7.47 -24.30 9.03
CA ASP A 159 -6.35 -25.06 9.59
C ASP A 159 -6.31 -26.52 9.08
N ASN A 160 -7.45 -27.13 8.74
CA ASN A 160 -7.52 -28.54 8.34
C ASN A 160 -7.57 -28.76 6.81
N GLU A 161 -8.15 -27.83 6.04
CA GLU A 161 -8.49 -28.05 4.62
C GLU A 161 -7.57 -27.31 3.64
N LEU A 162 -6.87 -26.28 4.14
CA LEU A 162 -5.89 -25.52 3.37
C LEU A 162 -4.48 -26.05 3.58
N THR A 163 -3.65 -25.98 2.55
CA THR A 163 -2.21 -26.28 2.69
C THR A 163 -1.54 -25.21 3.55
N GLU A 164 -0.41 -25.53 4.20
CA GLU A 164 0.36 -24.55 5.00
C GLU A 164 0.60 -23.24 4.23
N LEU A 165 1.02 -23.35 2.95
CA LEU A 165 1.23 -22.17 2.09
C LEU A 165 -0.05 -21.32 1.88
N GLN A 166 -1.22 -21.96 1.76
CA GLN A 166 -2.50 -21.27 1.61
C GLN A 166 -2.91 -20.59 2.92
N GLN A 167 -2.74 -21.27 4.06
CA GLN A 167 -3.00 -20.71 5.39
C GLN A 167 -2.12 -19.50 5.65
N THR A 168 -0.81 -19.62 5.43
CA THR A 168 0.17 -18.55 5.61
C THR A 168 -0.18 -17.33 4.77
N ALA A 169 -0.43 -17.52 3.46
CA ALA A 169 -0.80 -16.41 2.58
C ALA A 169 -2.12 -15.74 3.00
N LEU A 170 -3.13 -16.53 3.40
CA LEU A 170 -4.44 -16.02 3.79
C LEU A 170 -4.37 -15.23 5.10
N LYS A 171 -3.74 -15.77 6.14
CA LYS A 171 -3.56 -15.13 7.45
C LYS A 171 -2.72 -13.85 7.32
N ALA A 172 -1.61 -13.89 6.57
CA ALA A 172 -0.76 -12.71 6.33
C ALA A 172 -1.54 -11.53 5.70
N ILE A 173 -2.37 -11.81 4.70
CA ILE A 173 -3.10 -10.75 3.96
C ILE A 173 -4.37 -10.31 4.69
N ILE A 174 -5.16 -11.25 5.21
CA ILE A 174 -6.46 -10.94 5.79
C ILE A 174 -6.32 -10.48 7.23
N ILE A 175 -5.55 -11.18 8.06
CA ILE A 175 -5.44 -10.90 9.49
C ILE A 175 -4.40 -9.80 9.71
N HIS A 176 -3.17 -10.03 9.24
CA HIS A 176 -2.04 -9.13 9.51
C HIS A 176 -1.95 -7.95 8.53
N ARG A 177 -2.78 -7.93 7.47
CA ARG A 177 -2.80 -6.87 6.45
C ARG A 177 -1.43 -6.61 5.81
N VAL A 178 -0.60 -7.64 5.69
CA VAL A 178 0.71 -7.58 5.03
C VAL A 178 0.53 -7.27 3.54
N PRO A 179 1.33 -6.36 2.94
CA PRO A 179 1.25 -6.06 1.51
C PRO A 179 1.46 -7.31 0.65
N MET A 180 0.64 -7.47 -0.41
CA MET A 180 0.71 -8.65 -1.29
C MET A 180 2.07 -8.84 -1.96
N ASP A 181 2.72 -7.76 -2.34
CA ASP A 181 4.08 -7.73 -2.88
C ASP A 181 5.10 -8.26 -1.87
N GLU A 182 4.93 -7.91 -0.59
CA GLU A 182 5.80 -8.39 0.48
C GLU A 182 5.56 -9.85 0.81
N VAL A 183 4.29 -10.29 0.85
CA VAL A 183 3.95 -11.72 0.99
C VAL A 183 4.51 -12.52 -0.18
N ALA A 184 4.38 -12.02 -1.41
CA ALA A 184 4.93 -12.69 -2.58
C ALA A 184 6.46 -12.81 -2.49
N ARG A 185 7.14 -11.75 -2.06
CA ARG A 185 8.60 -11.74 -1.85
C ARG A 185 9.03 -12.77 -0.81
N GLN A 186 8.42 -12.76 0.39
CA GLN A 186 8.79 -13.68 1.47
C GLN A 186 8.50 -15.14 1.13
N LEU A 187 7.44 -15.41 0.37
CA LEU A 187 7.11 -16.76 -0.11
C LEU A 187 7.87 -17.17 -1.38
N GLY A 188 8.79 -16.35 -1.90
CA GLY A 188 9.56 -16.65 -3.10
C GLY A 188 8.71 -16.81 -4.37
N THR A 189 7.60 -16.08 -4.48
CA THR A 189 6.62 -16.18 -5.57
C THR A 189 6.32 -14.80 -6.19
N ASN A 190 5.36 -14.74 -7.11
CA ASN A 190 4.91 -13.49 -7.72
C ASN A 190 3.43 -13.21 -7.42
N ARG A 191 2.98 -11.97 -7.67
CA ARG A 191 1.60 -11.54 -7.38
C ARG A 191 0.55 -12.41 -8.06
N ASN A 192 0.74 -12.79 -9.33
CA ASN A 192 -0.26 -13.57 -10.06
C ASN A 192 -0.43 -14.98 -9.47
N ALA A 193 0.69 -15.63 -9.12
CA ALA A 193 0.66 -16.91 -8.43
C ALA A 193 0.02 -16.79 -7.03
N LEU A 194 0.34 -15.73 -6.28
CA LEU A 194 -0.27 -15.46 -4.98
C LEU A 194 -1.78 -15.18 -5.08
N TYR A 195 -2.24 -14.46 -6.11
CA TYR A 195 -3.66 -14.23 -6.38
C TYR A 195 -4.39 -15.55 -6.63
N LYS A 196 -3.82 -16.42 -7.48
CA LYS A 196 -4.38 -17.74 -7.76
C LYS A 196 -4.44 -18.59 -6.50
N LEU A 197 -3.35 -18.62 -5.71
CA LEU A 197 -3.28 -19.34 -4.44
C LEU A 197 -4.40 -18.92 -3.47
N LEU A 198 -4.61 -17.61 -3.30
CA LEU A 198 -5.66 -17.07 -2.43
C LEU A 198 -7.07 -17.33 -2.97
N HIS A 199 -7.24 -17.31 -4.29
CA HIS A 199 -8.50 -17.66 -4.92
C HIS A 199 -8.86 -19.12 -4.65
N ASP A 200 -7.92 -20.04 -4.87
CA ASP A 200 -8.09 -21.47 -4.62
C ASP A 200 -8.35 -21.74 -3.13
N ALA A 201 -7.66 -21.04 -2.23
CA ALA A 201 -7.91 -21.11 -0.79
C ALA A 201 -9.33 -20.68 -0.41
N ARG A 202 -9.79 -19.51 -0.89
CA ARG A 202 -11.16 -19.02 -0.64
C ARG A 202 -12.22 -19.95 -1.21
N LYS A 203 -11.97 -20.54 -2.39
CA LYS A 203 -12.89 -21.49 -3.00
C LYS A 203 -13.03 -22.75 -2.15
N LYS A 204 -11.92 -23.30 -1.64
CA LYS A 204 -11.95 -24.44 -0.70
C LYS A 204 -12.75 -24.10 0.55
N VAL A 205 -12.48 -22.97 1.21
CA VAL A 205 -13.21 -22.56 2.42
C VAL A 205 -14.72 -22.50 2.15
N ARG A 206 -15.12 -21.88 1.03
CA ARG A 206 -16.53 -21.84 0.60
C ARG A 206 -17.12 -23.25 0.42
N THR A 207 -16.44 -24.13 -0.31
CA THR A 207 -16.91 -25.50 -0.55
C THR A 207 -17.10 -26.27 0.76
N GLU A 208 -16.23 -26.07 1.74
CA GLU A 208 -16.35 -26.73 3.04
C GLU A 208 -17.48 -26.16 3.92
N LEU A 209 -17.76 -24.85 3.82
CA LEU A 209 -18.96 -24.26 4.42
C LEU A 209 -20.23 -24.84 3.79
N GLU A 210 -20.28 -24.90 2.46
CA GLU A 210 -21.44 -25.42 1.71
C GLU A 210 -21.73 -26.89 2.05
N LYS A 211 -20.70 -27.73 2.22
CA LYS A 211 -20.86 -29.13 2.69
C LYS A 211 -21.48 -29.24 4.08
N ARG A 212 -21.32 -28.21 4.92
CA ARG A 212 -21.89 -28.12 6.26
C ARG A 212 -23.27 -27.46 6.25
N GLY A 213 -23.83 -27.17 5.07
CA GLY A 213 -25.13 -26.54 4.91
C GLY A 213 -25.13 -25.04 5.19
N LEU A 214 -23.95 -24.40 5.20
CA LEU A 214 -23.78 -22.99 5.51
C LEU A 214 -23.30 -22.22 4.28
N THR A 215 -23.79 -21.00 4.13
CA THR A 215 -23.31 -20.05 3.12
C THR A 215 -22.38 -19.02 3.75
N PRO A 216 -21.55 -18.33 2.96
CA PRO A 216 -20.78 -17.19 3.47
C PRO A 216 -21.66 -16.10 4.09
N ASP A 217 -22.88 -15.90 3.56
CA ASP A 217 -23.81 -14.88 4.06
C ASP A 217 -24.36 -15.29 5.45
N ASP A 218 -24.62 -16.57 5.68
CA ASP A 218 -25.01 -17.08 7.01
C ASP A 218 -23.91 -16.81 8.05
N ILE A 219 -22.63 -16.96 7.67
CA ILE A 219 -21.51 -16.65 8.55
C ILE A 219 -21.39 -15.14 8.79
N LEU A 220 -21.60 -14.32 7.76
CA LEU A 220 -21.47 -12.86 7.89
C LEU A 220 -22.60 -12.23 8.71
N ALA A 221 -23.81 -12.79 8.64
CA ALA A 221 -24.96 -12.34 9.42
C ALA A 221 -24.72 -12.42 10.94
N GLU A 222 -23.83 -13.32 11.40
CA GLU A 222 -23.43 -13.41 12.81
C GLU A 222 -22.58 -12.21 13.30
N PHE A 223 -22.16 -11.33 12.39
CA PHE A 223 -21.32 -10.16 12.68
C PHE A 223 -21.95 -8.83 12.21
N GLU A 224 -23.16 -8.86 11.66
CA GLU A 224 -23.91 -7.66 11.28
C GLU A 224 -24.93 -7.34 12.39
N ASP A 225 -24.75 -6.19 13.06
CA ASP A 225 -25.73 -5.59 13.97
C ASP A 225 -26.86 -4.86 13.20
#